data_AF-A0A4Z1JWK1-F1
#
_entry.id   AF-A0A4Z1JWK1-F1
#
_cell.length_a   1.000
_cell.length_b   1.000
_cell.length_c   1.000
_cell.angle_alpha   90.00
_cell.angle_beta   90.00
_cell.angle_gamma   90.00
#
_symmetry.space_group_name_H-M   'P 1'
#
loop_
_entity.id
_entity.type
_entity.pdbx_description
1 polymer ?
#
loop_
_entity_poly.entity_id
_entity_poly.type
_entity_poly.pdbx_seq_one_letter_code
_entity_poly.pdbx_strand_id
1 'polypeptide(L)'
;MIHPQQIQGKIYTFIPDSEIYHLGITLDDNIEKIVRKHMVICLGIVHGRPNYVKVMTITSTVKDDHEYVPIAPTPKRPYPIQIQLRNSSGYSRGQWVRRFTALRLDSYLKIDACYEVPIQALEQVFDCYGNPLSIRPGRGLGGLPQLNDYIRRRDSIREMEKTYRDMEKQDELFEAMENLNLSDG
;
A
#
# COMPACT_ATOMS: atom_id res chain seq x y z
N MET A 1 8.43 19.48 10.85
CA MET A 1 8.78 18.07 10.57
C MET A 1 7.53 17.23 10.78
N ILE A 2 7.03 16.51 9.77
CA ILE A 2 5.81 15.69 9.91
C ILE A 2 6.23 14.36 10.56
N HIS A 3 5.59 13.99 11.67
CA HIS A 3 5.92 12.73 12.32
C HIS A 3 5.33 11.54 11.54
N PRO A 4 6.04 10.41 11.40
CA PRO A 4 5.51 9.22 10.71
C PRO A 4 4.13 8.77 11.22
N GLN A 5 3.91 8.89 12.53
CA GLN A 5 2.66 8.57 13.22
C GLN A 5 1.48 9.44 12.76
N GLN A 6 1.75 10.61 12.19
CA GLN A 6 0.72 11.52 11.66
C GLN A 6 0.31 11.17 10.23
N ILE A 7 0.99 10.23 9.55
CA ILE A 7 0.76 9.92 8.13
C ILE A 7 0.44 8.43 7.95
N GLN A 8 1.09 7.56 8.72
CA GLN A 8 0.98 6.12 8.54
C GLN A 8 -0.45 5.60 8.76
N GLY A 9 -0.91 4.76 7.85
CA GLY A 9 -2.23 4.16 7.85
C GLY A 9 -3.35 5.12 7.42
N LYS A 10 -3.06 6.38 7.11
CA LYS A 10 -4.06 7.31 6.58
C LYS A 10 -4.26 7.13 5.07
N ILE A 11 -5.45 7.49 4.62
CA ILE A 11 -5.85 7.44 3.22
C ILE A 11 -5.77 8.84 2.61
N TYR A 12 -5.17 8.92 1.43
CA TYR A 12 -4.93 10.16 0.69
C TYR A 12 -5.40 10.03 -0.76
N THR A 13 -5.61 11.17 -1.39
CA THR A 13 -5.70 11.34 -2.85
C THR A 13 -4.59 12.26 -3.31
N PHE A 14 -4.28 12.25 -4.60
CA PHE A 14 -3.36 13.23 -5.16
C PHE A 14 -4.08 14.55 -5.40
N ILE A 15 -3.37 15.66 -5.14
CA ILE A 15 -3.86 16.98 -5.54
C ILE A 15 -3.89 17.11 -7.08
N PRO A 16 -4.75 18.00 -7.63
CA PRO A 16 -4.87 18.20 -9.07
C PRO A 16 -3.57 18.66 -9.75
N ASP A 17 -3.42 18.38 -11.05
CA ASP A 17 -2.25 18.77 -11.86
C ASP A 17 -1.91 20.25 -11.78
N SER A 18 -2.94 21.08 -11.89
CA SER A 18 -2.79 22.53 -11.78
C SER A 18 -2.12 22.91 -10.47
N GLU A 19 -2.49 22.26 -9.37
CA GLU A 19 -1.95 22.56 -8.05
C GLU A 19 -0.52 22.02 -7.87
N ILE A 20 -0.24 20.82 -8.37
CA ILE A 20 1.13 20.26 -8.41
C ILE A 20 2.08 21.21 -9.15
N TYR A 21 1.65 21.68 -10.34
CA TYR A 21 2.40 22.61 -11.16
C TYR A 21 2.62 23.95 -10.44
N HIS A 22 1.56 24.52 -9.85
CA HIS A 22 1.66 25.77 -9.09
C HIS A 22 2.58 25.67 -7.88
N LEU A 23 2.63 24.51 -7.22
CA LEU A 23 3.49 24.25 -6.07
C LEU A 23 4.92 23.85 -6.46
N GLY A 24 5.21 23.69 -7.76
CA GLY A 24 6.52 23.28 -8.25
C GLY A 24 6.92 21.87 -7.81
N ILE A 25 5.94 21.01 -7.52
CA ILE A 25 6.20 19.64 -7.06
C ILE A 25 6.53 18.76 -8.26
N THR A 26 7.67 18.08 -8.20
CA THR A 26 8.08 17.14 -9.25
C THR A 26 7.70 15.72 -8.85
N LEU A 27 6.98 15.03 -9.73
CA LEU A 27 6.68 13.60 -9.63
C LEU A 27 7.46 12.83 -10.69
N ASP A 28 7.76 11.57 -10.42
CA ASP A 28 8.26 10.65 -11.45
C ASP A 28 7.10 10.32 -12.42
N ASP A 29 7.32 10.53 -13.72
CA ASP A 29 6.35 10.33 -14.80
C ASP A 29 5.64 8.96 -14.76
N ASN A 30 6.35 7.90 -14.32
CA ASN A 30 5.77 6.56 -14.23
C ASN A 30 4.80 6.43 -13.05
N ILE A 31 5.11 7.11 -11.94
CA ILE A 31 4.24 7.16 -10.76
C ILE A 31 3.01 8.02 -11.08
N GLU A 32 3.21 9.10 -11.83
CA GLU A 32 2.18 10.06 -12.19
C GLU A 32 0.98 9.40 -12.90
N LYS A 33 1.23 8.57 -13.92
CA LYS A 33 0.16 8.02 -14.76
C LYS A 33 -0.62 6.88 -14.10
N ILE A 34 0.05 6.05 -13.31
CA ILE A 34 -0.54 4.82 -12.77
C ILE A 34 -1.27 5.09 -11.46
N VAL A 35 -0.67 5.89 -10.57
CA VAL A 35 -1.06 5.96 -9.16
C VAL A 35 -2.05 7.10 -8.90
N ARG A 36 -1.96 8.21 -9.64
CA ARG A 36 -2.65 9.46 -9.28
C ARG A 36 -4.16 9.45 -9.36
N LYS A 37 -4.72 8.60 -10.23
CA LYS A 37 -6.17 8.41 -10.34
C LYS A 37 -6.77 7.60 -9.18
N HIS A 38 -5.94 7.10 -8.27
CA HIS A 38 -6.35 6.25 -7.17
C HIS A 38 -6.21 6.96 -5.83
N MET A 39 -7.07 6.57 -4.88
CA MET A 39 -6.77 6.80 -3.47
C MET A 39 -5.60 5.91 -3.06
N VAL A 40 -4.83 6.32 -2.06
CA VAL A 40 -3.68 5.57 -1.58
C VAL A 40 -3.65 5.46 -0.07
N ILE A 41 -3.06 4.38 0.44
CA ILE A 41 -2.73 4.21 1.85
C ILE A 41 -1.26 4.53 2.04
N CYS A 42 -0.94 5.43 2.97
CA CYS A 42 0.43 5.71 3.36
C CYS A 42 0.95 4.65 4.35
N LEU A 43 2.07 4.01 4.04
CA LEU A 43 2.73 3.02 4.88
C LEU A 43 3.82 3.62 5.79
N GLY A 44 4.24 4.86 5.54
CA GLY A 44 5.22 5.57 6.35
C GLY A 44 6.17 6.42 5.52
N ILE A 45 7.11 7.07 6.21
CA ILE A 45 8.15 7.91 5.60
C ILE A 45 9.23 7.02 4.98
N VAL A 46 9.76 7.43 3.82
CA VAL A 46 10.88 6.76 3.15
C VAL A 46 12.18 7.02 3.91
N HIS A 47 12.95 5.97 4.19
CA HIS A 47 14.25 6.11 4.85
C HIS A 47 15.21 6.94 3.97
N GLY A 48 15.88 7.93 4.57
CA GLY A 48 16.76 8.85 3.84
C GLY A 48 16.05 9.95 3.03
N ARG A 49 14.71 9.92 2.91
CA ARG A 49 13.92 10.93 2.17
C ARG A 49 12.71 11.40 3.02
N PRO A 50 12.90 12.35 3.96
CA PRO A 50 11.88 12.71 4.95
C PRO A 50 10.61 13.36 4.37
N ASN A 51 10.70 13.90 3.15
CA ASN A 51 9.56 14.49 2.43
C ASN A 51 8.82 13.49 1.54
N TYR A 52 9.26 12.23 1.51
CA TYR A 52 8.66 11.17 0.72
C TYR A 52 8.00 10.13 1.61
N VAL A 53 6.90 9.58 1.11
CA VAL A 53 6.13 8.55 1.77
C VAL A 53 5.95 7.35 0.86
N LYS A 54 5.94 6.17 1.46
CA LYS A 54 5.59 4.92 0.78
C LYS A 54 4.09 4.79 0.72
N VAL A 55 3.54 4.59 -0.47
CA VAL A 55 2.11 4.48 -0.69
C VAL A 55 1.75 3.24 -1.51
N MET A 56 0.58 2.69 -1.22
CA MET A 56 -0.05 1.61 -1.97
C MET A 56 -1.43 2.04 -2.46
N THR A 57 -1.81 1.59 -3.65
CA THR A 57 -3.05 2.05 -4.31
C THR A 57 -4.28 1.30 -3.83
N ILE A 58 -5.38 2.03 -3.68
CA ILE A 58 -6.72 1.49 -3.46
C ILE A 58 -7.44 1.43 -4.81
N THR A 59 -8.02 0.28 -5.11
CA THR A 59 -8.77 0.02 -6.33
C THR A 59 -10.09 -0.68 -6.01
N SER A 60 -11.07 -0.54 -6.92
CA SER A 60 -12.31 -1.29 -6.86
C SER A 60 -12.31 -2.59 -7.66
N THR A 61 -11.28 -2.79 -8.50
CA THR A 61 -11.17 -3.95 -9.38
C THR A 61 -9.96 -4.78 -9.02
N VAL A 62 -10.14 -6.10 -9.04
CA VAL A 62 -9.09 -7.10 -8.84
C VAL A 62 -8.62 -7.63 -10.21
N LYS A 63 -7.35 -7.99 -10.33
CA LYS A 63 -6.79 -8.66 -11.52
C LYS A 63 -6.08 -9.93 -11.08
N ASP A 64 -6.15 -11.00 -11.86
CA ASP A 64 -5.66 -12.32 -11.44
C ASP A 64 -4.14 -12.36 -11.21
N ASP A 65 -3.36 -11.63 -12.02
CA ASP A 65 -1.88 -11.61 -11.91
C ASP A 65 -1.34 -10.68 -10.82
N HIS A 66 -2.19 -10.22 -9.90
CA HIS A 66 -1.85 -9.18 -8.95
C HIS A 66 -2.33 -9.53 -7.55
N GLU A 67 -1.65 -8.97 -6.55
CA GLU A 67 -1.96 -9.25 -5.15
C GLU A 67 -2.71 -8.10 -4.49
N TYR A 68 -3.77 -8.47 -3.78
CA TYR A 68 -4.67 -7.52 -3.14
C TYR A 68 -5.02 -7.94 -1.72
N VAL A 69 -5.25 -6.93 -0.88
CA VAL A 69 -5.84 -7.09 0.45
C VAL A 69 -7.18 -6.35 0.48
N PRO A 70 -8.28 -7.01 0.83
CA PRO A 70 -9.58 -6.38 0.87
C PRO A 70 -9.68 -5.34 1.99
N ILE A 71 -10.46 -4.29 1.74
CA ILE A 71 -10.83 -3.28 2.72
C ILE A 71 -12.31 -3.50 3.10
N ALA A 72 -12.58 -3.48 4.40
CA ALA A 72 -13.91 -3.53 5.00
C ALA A 72 -14.78 -2.35 4.51
N PRO A 73 -16.12 -2.47 4.49
CA PRO A 73 -16.92 -3.39 5.31
C PRO A 73 -17.21 -4.75 4.67
N THR A 74 -17.36 -4.84 3.35
CA THR A 74 -17.81 -6.07 2.68
C THR A 74 -16.77 -7.19 2.87
N PRO A 75 -17.13 -8.30 3.54
CA PRO A 75 -16.26 -9.45 3.68
C PRO A 75 -15.91 -10.04 2.32
N LYS A 76 -14.61 -10.19 2.05
CA LYS A 76 -14.11 -10.71 0.78
C LYS A 76 -13.29 -11.97 1.06
N ARG A 77 -13.67 -13.09 0.47
CA ARG A 77 -12.93 -14.38 0.52
C ARG A 77 -12.29 -14.64 -0.85
N PRO A 78 -11.19 -15.39 -0.94
CA PRO A 78 -10.49 -16.13 0.12
C PRO A 78 -9.25 -15.39 0.69
N TYR A 79 -9.35 -14.09 0.97
CA TYR A 79 -8.19 -13.32 1.44
C TYR A 79 -7.82 -13.61 2.90
N PRO A 80 -6.52 -13.69 3.24
CA PRO A 80 -6.05 -14.07 4.57
C PRO A 80 -6.26 -12.99 5.63
N ILE A 81 -6.30 -11.72 5.21
CA ILE A 81 -6.57 -10.58 6.08
C ILE A 81 -7.54 -9.61 5.38
N GLN A 82 -8.22 -8.78 6.16
CA GLN A 82 -9.08 -7.72 5.66
C GLN A 82 -8.86 -6.45 6.47
N ILE A 83 -8.48 -5.36 5.81
CA ILE A 83 -8.19 -4.07 6.43
C ILE A 83 -9.47 -3.47 7.00
N GLN A 84 -9.42 -3.03 8.25
CA GLN A 84 -10.50 -2.30 8.92
C GLN A 84 -10.17 -0.82 8.97
N LEU A 85 -11.14 0.02 8.60
CA LEU A 85 -11.02 1.46 8.77
C LEU A 85 -11.36 1.87 10.21
N ARG A 86 -10.79 2.98 10.64
CA ARG A 86 -11.06 3.59 11.95
C ARG A 86 -12.48 4.14 11.95
N ASN A 87 -13.31 3.61 12.84
CA ASN A 87 -14.61 4.19 13.16
C ASN A 87 -14.45 5.47 13.99
N SER A 88 -15.36 6.41 13.78
CA SER A 88 -15.46 7.62 14.59
C SER A 88 -16.61 7.50 15.60
N SER A 89 -16.60 8.38 16.60
CA SER A 89 -17.72 8.56 17.52
C SER A 89 -18.32 9.94 17.25
N GLY A 90 -19.63 10.06 17.28
CA GLY A 90 -20.28 11.35 17.14
C GLY A 90 -21.56 11.43 17.95
N TYR A 91 -21.90 12.64 18.39
CA TYR A 91 -23.15 12.89 19.10
C TYR A 91 -24.31 12.94 18.10
N SER A 92 -25.39 12.21 18.39
CA SER A 92 -26.60 12.19 17.59
C SER A 92 -27.79 11.89 18.49
N ARG A 93 -28.88 12.65 18.33
CA ARG A 93 -30.14 12.46 19.09
C ARG A 93 -29.94 12.33 20.61
N GLY A 94 -29.04 13.14 21.18
CA GLY A 94 -28.79 13.14 22.63
C GLY A 94 -27.85 12.04 23.14
N GLN A 95 -27.25 11.22 22.26
CA GLN A 95 -26.36 10.12 22.65
C GLN A 95 -25.08 10.07 21.82
N TRP A 96 -24.03 9.50 22.39
CA TRP A 96 -22.81 9.15 21.66
C TRP A 96 -23.05 7.88 20.83
N VAL A 97 -22.95 8.00 19.52
CA VAL A 97 -23.14 6.90 18.58
C VAL A 97 -21.84 6.61 17.85
N ARG A 98 -21.53 5.32 17.69
CA ARG A 98 -20.41 4.86 16.87
C ARG A 98 -20.78 4.99 15.40
N ARG A 99 -19.95 5.68 14.62
CA ARG A 99 -20.11 5.86 13.18
C ARG A 99 -19.14 4.93 12.47
N PHE A 100 -19.68 4.08 11.60
CA PHE A 100 -18.90 3.11 10.84
C PHE A 100 -18.35 3.78 9.59
N THR A 101 -17.02 3.74 9.44
CA THR A 101 -16.34 4.32 8.29
C THR A 101 -16.21 3.28 7.19
N ALA A 102 -16.63 3.62 5.99
CA ALA A 102 -16.55 2.76 4.81
C ALA A 102 -16.17 3.56 3.57
N LEU A 103 -15.47 2.91 2.64
CA LEU A 103 -15.30 3.43 1.28
C LEU A 103 -16.57 3.13 0.48
N ARG A 104 -16.90 3.99 -0.48
CA ARG A 104 -18.18 3.94 -1.22
C ARG A 104 -18.30 2.72 -2.15
N LEU A 105 -17.18 2.16 -2.58
CA LEU A 105 -17.12 1.02 -3.48
C LEU A 105 -16.42 -0.13 -2.79
N ASP A 106 -16.61 -1.35 -3.31
CA ASP A 106 -15.72 -2.45 -2.98
C ASP A 106 -14.29 -1.99 -3.22
N SER A 107 -13.46 -2.15 -2.20
CA SER A 107 -12.14 -1.55 -2.15
C SER A 107 -11.11 -2.58 -1.76
N TYR A 108 -9.99 -2.56 -2.47
CA TYR A 108 -8.87 -3.47 -2.34
C TYR A 108 -7.59 -2.64 -2.32
N LEU A 109 -6.69 -2.94 -1.40
CA LEU A 109 -5.34 -2.43 -1.40
C LEU A 109 -4.49 -3.32 -2.31
N LYS A 110 -3.93 -2.76 -3.38
CA LYS A 110 -2.96 -3.44 -4.23
C LYS A 110 -1.61 -3.46 -3.52
N ILE A 111 -1.13 -4.63 -3.13
CA ILE A 111 0.06 -4.77 -2.27
C ILE A 111 1.33 -5.16 -3.03
N ASP A 112 1.21 -5.66 -4.25
CA ASP A 112 2.36 -6.03 -5.10
C ASP A 112 3.16 -4.83 -5.63
N ALA A 113 2.59 -3.62 -5.56
CA ALA A 113 3.21 -2.39 -6.01
C ALA A 113 3.22 -1.33 -4.90
N CYS A 114 4.41 -0.81 -4.60
CA CYS A 114 4.64 0.26 -3.63
C CYS A 114 5.35 1.41 -4.34
N TYR A 115 4.89 2.64 -4.08
CA TYR A 115 5.40 3.83 -4.73
C TYR A 115 5.91 4.83 -3.69
N GLU A 116 6.94 5.57 -4.04
CA GLU A 116 7.46 6.66 -3.20
C GLU A 116 7.02 7.99 -3.78
N VAL A 117 6.26 8.76 -3.01
CA VAL A 117 5.73 10.05 -3.48
C VAL A 117 6.02 11.17 -2.50
N PRO A 118 6.20 12.42 -2.97
CA PRO A 118 6.28 13.58 -2.11
C PRO A 118 4.99 13.72 -1.31
N ILE A 119 5.10 13.93 0.00
CA ILE A 119 3.93 14.12 0.87
C ILE A 119 3.09 15.34 0.47
N GLN A 120 3.73 16.34 -0.13
CA GLN A 120 3.08 17.57 -0.59
C GLN A 120 2.14 17.33 -1.78
N ALA A 121 2.32 16.22 -2.51
CA ALA A 121 1.45 15.84 -3.62
C ALA A 121 0.16 15.16 -3.15
N LEU A 122 -0.01 14.97 -1.84
CA LEU A 122 -1.10 14.21 -1.25
C LEU A 122 -2.01 15.10 -0.40
N GLU A 123 -3.31 14.94 -0.60
CA GLU A 123 -4.36 15.52 0.22
C GLU A 123 -5.07 14.43 1.02
N GLN A 124 -5.31 14.70 2.30
CA GLN A 124 -5.95 13.73 3.17
C GLN A 124 -7.44 13.59 2.83
N VAL A 125 -7.93 12.35 2.76
CA VAL A 125 -9.35 12.11 2.50
C VAL A 125 -10.14 12.03 3.80
N PHE A 126 -11.34 12.59 3.78
CA PHE A 126 -12.27 12.61 4.91
C PHE A 126 -13.54 11.80 4.61
N ASP A 127 -14.16 11.24 5.66
CA ASP A 127 -15.48 10.65 5.59
C ASP A 127 -16.58 11.73 5.45
N CYS A 128 -17.83 11.30 5.28
CA CYS A 128 -18.98 12.22 5.20
C CYS A 128 -19.26 13.01 6.50
N TYR A 129 -18.53 12.71 7.57
CA TYR A 129 -18.61 13.40 8.85
C TYR A 129 -17.39 14.30 9.11
N GLY A 130 -16.50 14.48 8.14
CA GLY A 130 -15.28 15.28 8.27
C GLY A 130 -14.17 14.61 9.07
N ASN A 131 -14.25 13.30 9.34
CA ASN A 131 -13.16 12.58 10.00
C ASN A 131 -12.17 12.05 8.97
N PRO A 132 -10.86 12.18 9.23
CA PRO A 132 -9.88 11.66 8.30
C PRO A 132 -9.93 10.13 8.18
N LEU A 133 -9.98 9.65 6.94
CA LEU A 133 -9.95 8.22 6.64
C LEU A 133 -8.59 7.64 7.02
N SER A 134 -8.62 6.58 7.84
CA SER A 134 -7.44 5.86 8.27
C SER A 134 -7.77 4.41 8.57
N ILE A 135 -6.78 3.53 8.41
CA ILE A 135 -6.80 2.18 8.94
C ILE A 135 -6.94 2.27 10.46
N ARG A 136 -7.68 1.33 11.04
CA ARG A 136 -7.82 1.18 12.48
C ARG A 136 -6.44 1.14 13.16
N PRO A 137 -6.16 2.09 14.07
CA PRO A 137 -4.92 2.09 14.82
C PRO A 137 -4.94 0.98 15.89
N GLY A 138 -3.75 0.50 16.27
CA GLY A 138 -3.57 -0.43 17.39
C GLY A 138 -3.59 -1.92 17.01
N ARG A 139 -3.41 -2.77 18.03
CA ARG A 139 -3.38 -4.24 17.89
C ARG A 139 -4.80 -4.78 17.69
N GLY A 140 -5.02 -5.56 16.63
CA GLY A 140 -6.31 -6.17 16.31
C GLY A 140 -6.39 -6.62 14.85
N LEU A 141 -7.33 -7.51 14.55
CA LEU A 141 -7.57 -7.98 13.19
C LEU A 141 -7.96 -6.80 12.28
N GLY A 142 -7.36 -6.75 11.10
CA GLY A 142 -7.49 -5.71 10.10
C GLY A 142 -6.82 -4.39 10.42
N GLY A 143 -6.07 -4.30 11.52
CA GLY A 143 -5.34 -3.09 11.89
C GLY A 143 -4.05 -2.91 11.10
N LEU A 144 -3.50 -1.70 11.18
CA LEU A 144 -2.22 -1.33 10.54
C LEU A 144 -1.05 -2.27 10.91
N PRO A 145 -0.87 -2.70 12.18
CA PRO A 145 0.19 -3.64 12.52
C PRO A 145 0.08 -4.99 11.79
N GLN A 146 -1.15 -5.50 11.59
CA GLN A 146 -1.35 -6.75 10.87
C GLN A 146 -1.06 -6.59 9.38
N LEU A 147 -1.45 -5.46 8.79
CA LEU A 147 -1.12 -5.15 7.40
C LEU A 147 0.40 -5.10 7.20
N ASN A 148 1.11 -4.37 8.07
CA ASN A 148 2.58 -4.26 7.99
C ASN A 148 3.27 -5.61 8.16
N ASP A 149 2.83 -6.44 9.13
CA ASP A 149 3.40 -7.77 9.32
C ASP A 149 3.11 -8.70 8.13
N TYR A 150 1.91 -8.62 7.56
CA TYR A 150 1.53 -9.38 6.38
C TYR A 150 2.40 -9.03 5.16
N ILE A 151 2.54 -7.73 4.86
CA ILE A 151 3.41 -7.23 3.78
C ILE A 151 4.85 -7.70 4.02
N ARG A 152 5.38 -7.54 5.23
CA ARG A 152 6.76 -7.94 5.57
C ARG A 152 6.99 -9.44 5.37
N ARG A 153 6.06 -10.29 5.84
CA ARG A 153 6.16 -11.76 5.64
C ARG A 153 6.16 -12.12 4.17
N ARG A 154 5.25 -11.51 3.40
CA ARG A 154 5.19 -11.72 1.96
C ARG A 154 6.50 -11.32 1.27
N ASP A 155 7.01 -10.13 1.55
CA ASP A 155 8.24 -9.62 0.93
C ASP A 155 9.42 -10.53 1.25
N SER A 156 9.53 -11.00 2.50
CA SER A 156 10.55 -11.96 2.91
C SER A 156 10.46 -13.29 2.18
N ILE A 157 9.25 -13.82 1.94
CA ILE A 157 9.05 -15.06 1.18
C ILE A 157 9.50 -14.86 -0.28
N ARG A 158 9.08 -13.76 -0.91
CA ARG A 158 9.45 -13.44 -2.30
C ARG A 158 10.95 -13.26 -2.47
N GLU A 159 11.60 -12.60 -1.53
CA GLU A 159 13.05 -12.42 -1.54
C GLU A 159 13.77 -13.77 -1.42
N MET A 160 13.31 -14.63 -0.52
CA MET A 160 13.85 -15.98 -0.37
C MET A 160 13.67 -16.82 -1.64
N GLU A 161 12.47 -16.84 -2.24
CA GLU A 161 12.20 -17.53 -3.51
C GLU A 161 13.01 -16.98 -4.69
N LYS A 162 13.34 -15.68 -4.67
CA LYS A 162 14.21 -15.08 -5.67
C LYS A 162 15.64 -15.60 -5.51
N THR A 163 16.16 -15.60 -4.28
CA THR A 163 17.50 -16.13 -3.97
C THR A 163 17.63 -17.59 -4.38
N TYR A 164 16.65 -18.45 -4.08
CA TYR A 164 16.67 -19.85 -4.50
C TYR A 164 16.70 -20.00 -6.03
N ARG A 165 15.86 -19.26 -6.76
CA ARG A 165 15.87 -19.29 -8.23
C ARG A 165 17.18 -18.79 -8.83
N ASP A 166 17.81 -17.81 -8.20
CA ASP A 166 19.09 -17.28 -8.66
C ASP A 166 20.23 -18.28 -8.40
N MET A 167 20.17 -19.07 -7.32
CA MET A 167 21.09 -20.19 -7.06
C MET A 167 20.90 -21.34 -8.06
N GLU A 168 19.67 -21.79 -8.30
CA GLU A 168 19.38 -22.86 -9.29
C GLU A 168 19.91 -22.49 -10.69
N LYS A 169 19.72 -21.24 -11.12
CA LYS A 169 20.28 -20.75 -12.39
C LYS A 169 21.80 -20.74 -12.42
N GLN A 170 22.45 -20.45 -11.29
CA GLN A 170 23.91 -20.52 -11.21
C GLN A 170 24.40 -21.95 -11.32
N ASP A 171 23.75 -22.89 -10.63
CA ASP A 171 24.09 -24.32 -10.70
C ASP A 171 23.89 -24.88 -12.13
N GLU A 172 22.78 -24.55 -12.80
CA GLU A 172 22.55 -24.92 -14.21
C GLU A 172 23.60 -24.33 -15.16
N LEU A 173 24.05 -23.09 -14.92
CA LEU A 173 25.11 -22.46 -15.69
C LEU A 173 26.47 -23.14 -15.44
N PHE A 174 26.77 -23.51 -14.19
CA PHE A 174 27.99 -24.24 -13.85
C PHE A 174 28.02 -25.63 -14.50
N GLU A 175 26.92 -26.39 -14.44
CA GLU A 175 26.81 -27.69 -15.12
C GLU A 175 26.93 -27.57 -16.65
N ALA A 176 26.33 -26.55 -17.25
CA ALA A 176 26.46 -26.30 -18.70
C ALA A 176 27.90 -25.97 -19.10
N MET A 177 28.64 -25.22 -18.27
CA MET A 177 30.06 -24.90 -18.50
C MET A 177 30.97 -26.12 -18.34
N GLU A 178 30.72 -27.00 -17.37
CA GLU A 178 31.49 -28.25 -17.22
C GLU A 178 31.29 -29.20 -18.40
N ASN A 179 30.05 -29.34 -18.89
CA ASN A 179 29.74 -30.19 -20.04
C ASN A 179 30.39 -29.70 -21.35
N LEU A 180 30.54 -28.38 -21.52
CA LEU A 180 31.25 -27.80 -22.68
C LEU A 180 32.77 -28.04 -22.62
N ASN A 181 33.37 -28.01 -21.42
CA ASN A 181 34.80 -28.26 -21.25
C ASN A 181 35.19 -29.74 -21.40
N LEU A 182 34.23 -30.66 -21.28
CA LEU A 182 34.42 -32.10 -21.43
C LEU A 182 34.22 -32.61 -22.86
N SER A 183 33.66 -31.80 -23.78
CA SER A 183 33.44 -32.17 -25.18
C SER A 183 34.58 -31.82 -26.14
N ASP A 184 35.60 -31.09 -25.67
CA ASP A 184 36.75 -30.62 -26.48
C ASP A 184 38.07 -31.38 -26.20
N GLY A 185 38.04 -32.48 -25.44
CA GLY A 185 39.20 -33.35 -25.14
C GLY A 185 38.99 -34.78 -25.60
#